data_AF-A0A2M8B4P0-F1
#
_entry.id   AF-A0A2M8B4P0-F1
#
_cell.length_a   1.000
_cell.length_b   1.000
_cell.length_c   1.000
_cell.angle_alpha   90.00
_cell.angle_beta   90.00
_cell.angle_gamma   90.00
#
_symmetry.space_group_name_H-M   'P 1'
#
loop_
_entity.id
_entity.type
_entity.pdbx_description
1 polymer ?
#
loop_
_entity_poly.entity_id
_entity_poly.type
_entity_poly.pdbx_seq_one_letter_code
_entity_poly.pdbx_strand_id
1 'polypeptide(L)'
;MSKPCPSLTLKPIAELLDKQFYIPAYQRGYRWTARQVTDLLDDIAAFQRESEGKKKETFYCLQPVVVKRLRDERLELVDGQQRLTTLFLILQFLGDLVKVLGHSPYSLEYETRSDSAQFLENIDLSRADENIDYCHICEAYQTIAHWFEGQPGPRRLKLLQCLVNSDEEGKNVKVIWYELARDQVPVEAFVRLNIGKIPLTNSELIRALFLRSRNFDENEVGLRQLQIAQEWDGIEKAMQADDFWYFLYGGMSRYSTRIEYLFELLIDSSGTTDLMEDDHRTFIAYARRFDSNENGTSNGHLERVANAWRDVKRCYMVCEEWFKNRTLYHLAGFLISQQVDLGLILDLAHEQGKSGLQSSLRRRIFELFFDSDTDECIDRISIRQMVSEMLEELSYERDRKKIRSVLLLFNIATLLRNRGSNLRFPLGADPELAFS
;
A
#
# COMPACT_ATOMS: atom_id res chain seq x y z
N MET A 1 -23.83 -11.05 35.28
CA MET A 1 -22.51 -10.89 34.64
C MET A 1 -22.46 -9.50 34.04
N SER A 2 -21.63 -8.61 34.56
CA SER A 2 -21.46 -7.24 34.06
C SER A 2 -20.96 -7.27 32.62
N LYS A 3 -21.51 -6.42 31.74
CA LYS A 3 -20.94 -6.19 30.41
C LYS A 3 -19.50 -5.68 30.61
N PRO A 4 -18.47 -6.26 30.00
CA PRO A 4 -17.14 -5.67 30.03
C PRO A 4 -17.22 -4.28 29.38
N CYS A 5 -17.03 -3.25 30.19
CA CYS A 5 -16.96 -1.87 29.75
C CYS A 5 -15.58 -1.68 29.08
N PRO A 6 -15.46 -0.95 27.96
CA PRO A 6 -14.16 -0.70 27.34
C PRO A 6 -13.26 0.04 28.34
N SER A 7 -12.20 -0.61 28.82
CA SER A 7 -11.28 -0.08 29.81
C SER A 7 -9.96 0.29 29.16
N LEU A 8 -9.60 1.57 29.19
CA LEU A 8 -8.25 2.04 28.88
C LEU A 8 -7.37 1.71 30.09
N THR A 9 -6.38 0.84 29.92
CA THR A 9 -5.49 0.41 31.00
C THR A 9 -4.04 0.41 30.54
N LEU A 10 -3.10 0.72 31.43
CA LEU A 10 -1.67 0.48 31.14
C LEU A 10 -1.37 -0.98 31.42
N LYS A 11 -0.77 -1.69 30.45
CA LYS A 11 -0.34 -3.08 30.62
C LYS A 11 1.16 -3.23 30.40
N PRO A 12 1.91 -3.83 31.33
CA PRO A 12 3.28 -4.26 31.09
C PRO A 12 3.37 -5.23 29.91
N ILE A 13 4.45 -5.19 29.15
CA ILE A 13 4.70 -6.19 28.10
C ILE A 13 4.75 -7.61 28.69
N ALA A 14 5.16 -7.76 29.97
CA ALA A 14 5.09 -9.01 30.72
C ALA A 14 3.69 -9.66 30.69
N GLU A 15 2.61 -8.86 30.78
CA GLU A 15 1.24 -9.38 30.73
C GLU A 15 0.80 -9.78 29.33
N LEU A 16 1.48 -9.29 28.30
CA LEU A 16 1.19 -9.62 26.91
C LEU A 16 1.82 -10.96 26.53
N LEU A 17 2.82 -11.44 27.26
CA LEU A 17 3.40 -12.78 27.10
C LEU A 17 2.31 -13.85 27.15
N ASP A 18 2.53 -14.96 26.44
CA ASP A 18 1.60 -16.09 26.30
C ASP A 18 0.24 -15.77 25.65
N LYS A 19 -0.03 -14.52 25.26
CA LYS A 19 -1.25 -14.18 24.50
C LYS A 19 -1.15 -14.62 23.05
N GLN A 20 -2.31 -14.82 22.43
CA GLN A 20 -2.41 -15.14 21.02
C GLN A 20 -3.06 -13.97 20.28
N PHE A 21 -2.31 -13.35 19.39
CA PHE A 21 -2.77 -12.21 18.60
C PHE A 21 -3.07 -12.63 17.17
N TYR A 22 -4.25 -12.25 16.69
CA TYR A 22 -4.70 -12.44 15.33
C TYR A 22 -4.65 -11.09 14.59
N ILE A 23 -3.93 -11.03 13.48
CA ILE A 23 -3.83 -9.84 12.64
C ILE A 23 -4.79 -10.02 11.45
N PRO A 24 -5.92 -9.28 11.43
CA PRO A 24 -6.93 -9.42 10.40
C PRO A 24 -6.52 -8.78 9.07
N ALA A 25 -7.13 -9.24 7.97
CA ALA A 25 -6.76 -8.91 6.59
C ALA A 25 -7.02 -7.45 6.18
N TYR A 26 -7.79 -6.72 7.00
CA TYR A 26 -8.01 -5.29 6.81
C TYR A 26 -6.81 -4.43 7.22
N GLN A 27 -5.90 -4.97 8.02
CA GLN A 27 -4.63 -4.30 8.27
C GLN A 27 -3.65 -4.58 7.14
N ARG A 28 -2.71 -3.65 6.92
CA ARG A 28 -1.57 -3.92 6.04
C ARG A 28 -0.65 -4.96 6.65
N GLY A 29 0.19 -5.59 5.85
CA GLY A 29 1.28 -6.40 6.38
C GLY A 29 2.34 -5.58 7.14
N TYR A 30 3.38 -6.24 7.62
CA TYR A 30 4.47 -5.58 8.34
C TYR A 30 5.31 -4.70 7.40
N ARG A 31 5.47 -3.41 7.72
CA ARG A 31 6.12 -2.39 6.86
C ARG A 31 7.07 -1.48 7.62
N TRP A 32 7.39 -1.79 8.87
CA TRP A 32 8.37 -1.00 9.60
C TRP A 32 9.75 -1.16 8.97
N THR A 33 10.39 -0.02 8.70
CA THR A 33 11.73 0.04 8.11
C THR A 33 12.80 -0.09 9.19
N ALA A 34 14.05 -0.37 8.77
CA ALA A 34 15.20 -0.43 9.66
C ALA A 34 15.33 0.79 10.60
N ARG A 35 14.97 1.98 10.11
CA ARG A 35 14.95 3.20 10.93
C ARG A 35 13.97 3.08 12.10
N GLN A 36 12.72 2.71 11.85
CA GLN A 36 11.69 2.61 12.89
C GLN A 36 12.00 1.50 13.91
N VAL A 37 12.59 0.40 13.44
CA VAL A 37 13.07 -0.69 14.31
C VAL A 37 14.19 -0.20 15.22
N THR A 38 15.16 0.53 14.67
CA THR A 38 16.28 1.13 15.41
C THR A 38 15.78 2.16 16.43
N ASP A 39 14.88 3.06 16.02
CA ASP A 39 14.30 4.09 16.90
C ASP A 39 13.60 3.43 18.12
N LEU A 40 12.84 2.35 17.92
CA LEU A 40 12.21 1.61 19.03
C LEU A 40 13.24 0.98 19.98
N LEU A 41 14.29 0.36 19.44
CA LEU A 41 15.36 -0.23 20.25
C LEU A 41 16.11 0.83 21.05
N ASP A 42 16.44 1.95 20.42
CA ASP A 42 17.13 3.08 21.03
C ASP A 42 16.29 3.72 22.14
N ASP A 43 14.98 3.89 21.93
CA ASP A 43 14.06 4.39 22.95
C ASP A 43 14.01 3.48 24.19
N ILE A 44 13.85 2.16 23.99
CA ILE A 44 13.84 1.20 25.10
C ILE A 44 15.20 1.18 25.81
N ALA A 45 16.30 1.25 25.06
CA ALA A 45 17.65 1.27 25.62
C ALA A 45 17.95 2.58 26.37
N ALA A 46 17.46 3.72 25.88
CA ALA A 46 17.54 5.01 26.56
C ALA A 46 16.77 4.95 27.86
N PHE A 47 15.51 4.49 27.85
CA PHE A 47 14.72 4.30 29.05
C PHE A 47 15.41 3.36 30.05
N GLN A 48 15.93 2.22 29.60
CA GLN A 48 16.66 1.28 30.45
C GLN A 48 17.80 1.99 31.18
N ARG A 49 18.65 2.76 30.49
CA ARG A 49 19.75 3.53 31.09
C ARG A 49 19.25 4.60 32.07
N GLU A 50 18.27 5.37 31.65
CA GLU A 50 17.76 6.49 32.44
C GLU A 50 16.94 6.05 33.66
N SER A 51 16.40 4.85 33.66
CA SER A 51 15.67 4.27 34.79
C SER A 51 16.60 3.80 35.91
N GLU A 52 17.90 3.63 35.64
CA GLU A 52 18.89 3.30 36.67
C GLU A 52 18.91 4.43 37.72
N GLY A 53 18.71 4.08 39.00
CA GLY A 53 18.57 5.06 40.08
C GLY A 53 17.22 5.78 40.21
N LYS A 54 16.28 5.62 39.25
CA LYS A 54 14.89 6.13 39.40
C LYS A 54 14.02 5.21 40.26
N LYS A 55 12.85 5.72 40.65
CA LYS A 55 11.81 5.00 41.40
C LYS A 55 11.37 3.72 40.69
N LYS A 56 10.87 2.74 41.45
CA LYS A 56 10.46 1.43 40.92
C LYS A 56 9.28 1.54 39.95
N GLU A 57 8.38 2.47 40.21
CA GLU A 57 7.17 2.73 39.44
C GLU A 57 7.43 3.46 38.11
N THR A 58 8.68 3.80 37.81
CA THR A 58 9.04 4.42 36.52
C THR A 58 8.76 3.42 35.40
N PHE A 59 8.15 3.86 34.30
CA PHE A 59 7.88 3.02 33.13
C PHE A 59 8.08 3.81 31.84
N TYR A 60 8.33 3.10 30.74
CA TYR A 60 8.26 3.67 29.39
C TYR A 60 6.95 3.24 28.75
N CYS A 61 6.23 4.21 28.18
CA CYS A 61 4.90 3.99 27.64
C CYS A 61 4.96 3.97 26.13
N LEU A 62 4.68 2.81 25.55
CA LEU A 62 4.40 2.68 24.12
C LEU A 62 2.97 3.14 23.82
N GLN A 63 2.77 3.66 22.61
CA GLN A 63 1.46 4.18 22.17
C GLN A 63 0.35 3.09 22.22
N PRO A 64 -0.93 3.43 21.96
CA PRO A 64 -2.04 2.50 22.13
C PRO A 64 -1.92 1.18 21.35
N VAL A 65 -2.35 0.10 22.00
CA VAL A 65 -2.63 -1.21 21.40
C VAL A 65 -4.12 -1.46 21.58
N VAL A 66 -4.83 -1.60 20.46
CA VAL A 66 -6.28 -1.83 20.46
C VAL A 66 -6.55 -3.25 20.03
N VAL A 67 -7.36 -3.96 20.81
CA VAL A 67 -7.71 -5.36 20.53
C VAL A 67 -9.21 -5.61 20.65
N LYS A 68 -9.68 -6.68 20.02
CA LYS A 68 -10.98 -7.28 20.28
C LYS A 68 -10.80 -8.75 20.66
N ARG A 69 -11.46 -9.18 21.72
CA ARG A 69 -11.49 -10.60 22.10
C ARG A 69 -12.39 -11.39 21.17
N LEU A 70 -11.83 -12.42 20.54
CA LEU A 70 -12.53 -13.38 19.70
C LEU A 70 -13.21 -14.46 20.54
N ARG A 71 -14.04 -15.28 19.90
CA ARG A 71 -14.80 -16.35 20.57
C ARG A 71 -13.92 -17.50 21.08
N ASP A 72 -12.77 -17.68 20.45
CA ASP A 72 -11.74 -18.68 20.77
C ASP A 72 -10.65 -18.13 21.71
N GLU A 73 -10.94 -17.03 22.42
CA GLU A 73 -10.04 -16.31 23.34
C GLU A 73 -8.80 -15.66 22.70
N ARG A 74 -8.58 -15.81 21.39
CA ARG A 74 -7.57 -15.02 20.66
C ARG A 74 -7.94 -13.54 20.70
N LEU A 75 -6.92 -12.69 20.55
CA LEU A 75 -7.08 -11.25 20.49
C LEU A 75 -6.87 -10.77 19.05
N GLU A 76 -7.96 -10.38 18.39
CA GLU A 76 -7.88 -9.65 17.14
C GLU A 76 -7.22 -8.30 17.41
N LEU A 77 -6.03 -8.11 16.85
CA LEU A 77 -5.33 -6.85 16.91
C LEU A 77 -6.05 -5.89 15.97
N VAL A 78 -6.41 -4.72 16.48
CA VAL A 78 -7.13 -3.69 15.73
C VAL A 78 -6.20 -2.53 15.41
N ASP A 79 -5.32 -2.15 16.34
CA ASP A 79 -4.30 -1.12 16.16
C ASP A 79 -3.05 -1.45 16.99
N GLY A 80 -1.88 -0.98 16.54
CA GLY A 80 -0.57 -1.27 17.15
C GLY A 80 0.19 -2.44 16.51
N GLN A 81 -0.26 -2.96 15.37
CA GLN A 81 0.32 -4.13 14.69
C GLN A 81 1.81 -4.01 14.40
N GLN A 82 2.27 -2.91 13.83
CA GLN A 82 3.68 -2.74 13.45
C GLN A 82 4.60 -2.78 14.68
N ARG A 83 4.18 -2.12 15.76
CA ARG A 83 4.90 -2.08 17.04
C ARG A 83 4.91 -3.45 17.71
N LEU A 84 3.74 -4.08 17.80
CA LEU A 84 3.62 -5.39 18.44
C LEU A 84 4.38 -6.48 17.66
N THR A 85 4.36 -6.44 16.34
CA THR A 85 5.18 -7.35 15.52
C THR A 85 6.67 -7.12 15.78
N THR A 86 7.14 -5.86 15.82
CA THR A 86 8.55 -5.58 16.09
C THR A 86 8.98 -6.02 17.48
N LEU A 87 8.15 -5.79 18.50
CA LEU A 87 8.42 -6.29 19.86
C LEU A 87 8.50 -7.81 19.90
N PHE A 88 7.64 -8.51 19.16
CA PHE A 88 7.72 -9.96 19.02
C PHE A 88 9.04 -10.38 18.38
N LEU A 89 9.48 -9.72 17.31
CA LEU A 89 10.76 -10.02 16.66
C LEU A 89 11.96 -9.80 17.61
N ILE A 90 11.91 -8.78 18.46
CA ILE A 90 12.92 -8.55 19.51
C ILE A 90 12.91 -9.71 20.52
N LEU A 91 11.73 -10.13 20.98
CA LEU A 91 11.60 -11.27 21.91
C LEU A 91 12.08 -12.58 21.28
N GLN A 92 11.78 -12.81 20.00
CA GLN A 92 12.27 -13.98 19.26
C GLN A 92 13.79 -13.98 19.13
N PHE A 93 14.39 -12.84 18.77
CA PHE A 93 15.85 -12.71 18.71
C PHE A 93 16.51 -12.99 20.07
N LEU A 94 15.84 -12.62 21.17
CA LEU A 94 16.28 -12.87 22.54
C LEU A 94 15.78 -14.21 23.11
N GLY A 95 15.23 -15.10 22.28
CA GLY A 95 14.41 -16.25 22.69
C GLY A 95 15.05 -17.18 23.71
N ASP A 96 16.36 -17.43 23.63
CA ASP A 96 17.07 -18.25 24.62
C ASP A 96 17.02 -17.62 26.02
N LEU A 97 17.20 -16.30 26.11
CA LEU A 97 17.12 -15.58 27.38
C LEU A 97 15.68 -15.47 27.88
N VAL A 98 14.71 -15.32 26.98
CA VAL A 98 13.27 -15.32 27.32
C VAL A 98 12.89 -16.64 28.00
N LYS A 99 13.32 -17.77 27.43
CA LYS A 99 13.10 -19.12 28.00
C LYS A 99 13.78 -19.30 29.35
N VAL A 100 15.00 -18.79 29.53
CA VAL A 100 15.72 -18.83 30.82
C VAL A 100 14.96 -18.09 31.92
N LEU A 101 14.25 -17.02 31.59
CA LEU A 101 13.39 -16.29 32.52
C LEU A 101 12.03 -16.95 32.77
N GLY A 102 11.77 -18.14 32.18
CA GLY A 102 10.50 -18.86 32.34
C GLY A 102 9.35 -18.25 31.54
N HIS A 103 9.64 -17.42 30.56
CA HIS A 103 8.66 -16.76 29.71
C HIS A 103 8.62 -17.39 28.31
N SER A 104 7.49 -17.22 27.62
CA SER A 104 7.39 -17.43 26.18
C SER A 104 6.90 -16.14 25.50
N PRO A 105 7.41 -15.78 24.31
CA PRO A 105 6.81 -14.70 23.53
C PRO A 105 5.34 -15.01 23.25
N TYR A 106 4.51 -13.96 23.14
CA TYR A 106 3.16 -14.12 22.60
C TYR A 106 3.20 -14.57 21.14
N SER A 107 2.11 -15.15 20.63
CA SER A 107 2.03 -15.56 19.22
C SER A 107 1.32 -14.51 18.36
N LEU A 108 1.67 -14.51 17.07
CA LEU A 108 1.11 -13.65 16.04
C LEU A 108 0.71 -14.50 14.83
N GLU A 109 -0.50 -14.33 14.34
CA GLU A 109 -1.02 -15.02 13.16
C GLU A 109 -1.66 -14.01 12.22
N TYR A 110 -1.19 -13.94 10.97
CA TYR A 110 -1.71 -13.04 9.95
C TYR A 110 -2.77 -13.74 9.10
N GLU A 111 -3.98 -13.20 9.05
CA GLU A 111 -5.09 -13.74 8.25
C GLU A 111 -4.74 -13.88 6.76
N THR A 112 -3.95 -12.95 6.23
CA THR A 112 -3.56 -12.93 4.82
C THR A 112 -2.51 -13.98 4.46
N ARG A 113 -1.94 -14.69 5.44
CA ARG A 113 -0.79 -15.60 5.30
C ARG A 113 -0.96 -16.81 6.22
N SER A 114 -1.40 -17.93 5.65
CA SER A 114 -1.62 -19.19 6.40
C SER A 114 -0.40 -19.65 7.19
N ASP A 115 0.80 -19.45 6.63
CA ASP A 115 2.05 -19.96 7.18
C ASP A 115 2.78 -18.94 8.06
N SER A 116 2.14 -17.80 8.34
CA SER A 116 2.76 -16.69 9.08
C SER A 116 3.17 -17.07 10.49
N ALA A 117 2.32 -17.82 11.21
CA ALA A 117 2.63 -18.25 12.58
C ALA A 117 3.89 -19.12 12.62
N GLN A 118 4.00 -20.12 11.73
CA GLN A 118 5.18 -20.98 11.64
C GLN A 118 6.44 -20.20 11.24
N PHE A 119 6.32 -19.26 10.30
CA PHE A 119 7.43 -18.40 9.89
C PHE A 119 7.91 -17.48 11.02
N LEU A 120 6.99 -16.90 11.80
CA LEU A 120 7.30 -16.00 12.91
C LEU A 120 7.94 -16.74 14.10
N GLU A 121 7.59 -18.01 14.32
CA GLU A 121 8.26 -18.87 15.30
C GLU A 121 9.68 -19.26 14.90
N ASN A 122 9.96 -19.39 13.60
CA ASN A 122 11.26 -19.80 13.07
C ASN A 122 11.62 -18.96 11.84
N ILE A 123 12.15 -17.76 12.09
CA ILE A 123 12.46 -16.78 11.04
C ILE A 123 13.61 -17.32 10.17
N ASP A 124 13.28 -17.66 8.93
CA ASP A 124 14.23 -18.08 7.91
C ASP A 124 14.44 -16.96 6.89
N LEU A 125 15.63 -16.37 6.91
CA LEU A 125 16.00 -15.26 6.04
C LEU A 125 15.98 -15.62 4.54
N SER A 126 16.10 -16.91 4.19
CA SER A 126 16.03 -17.36 2.79
C SER A 126 14.64 -17.23 2.18
N ARG A 127 13.60 -17.10 3.02
CA ARG A 127 12.19 -16.98 2.61
C ARG A 127 11.75 -15.53 2.42
N ALA A 128 12.66 -14.56 2.49
CA ALA A 128 12.35 -13.13 2.36
C ALA A 128 11.61 -12.81 1.05
N ASP A 129 11.94 -13.49 -0.05
CA ASP A 129 11.36 -13.23 -1.37
C ASP A 129 9.99 -13.90 -1.61
N GLU A 130 9.50 -14.72 -0.67
CA GLU A 130 8.21 -15.40 -0.82
C GLU A 130 7.05 -14.40 -0.86
N ASN A 131 7.10 -13.38 -0.01
CA ASN A 131 6.11 -12.30 0.02
C ASN A 131 6.70 -11.04 0.68
N ILE A 132 6.07 -9.90 0.38
CA ILE A 132 6.51 -8.59 0.87
C ILE A 132 6.53 -8.47 2.39
N ASP A 133 5.67 -9.20 3.10
CA ASP A 133 5.63 -9.16 4.56
C ASP A 133 6.86 -9.87 5.14
N TYR A 134 7.25 -11.01 4.56
CA TYR A 134 8.45 -11.75 4.96
C TYR A 134 9.72 -10.97 4.64
N CYS A 135 9.77 -10.28 3.49
CA CYS A 135 10.87 -9.38 3.16
C CYS A 135 11.10 -8.35 4.28
N HIS A 136 10.07 -7.59 4.65
CA HIS A 136 10.19 -6.60 5.73
C HIS A 136 10.42 -7.20 7.11
N ILE A 137 9.84 -8.37 7.43
CA ILE A 137 10.10 -9.06 8.69
C ILE A 137 11.57 -9.49 8.77
N CYS A 138 12.13 -10.02 7.68
CA CYS A 138 13.55 -10.40 7.59
C CYS A 138 14.45 -9.17 7.73
N GLU A 139 14.14 -8.07 7.05
CA GLU A 139 14.87 -6.79 7.18
C GLU A 139 14.86 -6.28 8.63
N ALA A 140 13.70 -6.32 9.31
CA ALA A 140 13.60 -5.91 10.71
C ALA A 140 14.37 -6.86 11.63
N TYR A 141 14.31 -8.16 11.40
CA TYR A 141 15.05 -9.14 12.19
C TYR A 141 16.57 -8.97 12.04
N GLN A 142 17.05 -8.74 10.82
CA GLN A 142 18.45 -8.40 10.54
C GLN A 142 18.85 -7.07 11.19
N THR A 143 17.97 -6.07 11.16
CA THR A 143 18.20 -4.78 11.83
C THR A 143 18.36 -4.96 13.34
N ILE A 144 17.50 -5.77 13.98
CA ILE A 144 17.60 -6.10 15.41
C ILE A 144 18.95 -6.78 15.70
N ALA A 145 19.34 -7.77 14.89
CA ALA A 145 20.61 -8.46 15.05
C ALA A 145 21.80 -7.48 14.97
N HIS A 146 21.83 -6.65 13.93
CA HIS A 146 22.89 -5.66 13.73
C HIS A 146 22.95 -4.62 14.85
N TRP A 147 21.80 -4.15 15.34
CA TRP A 147 21.74 -3.23 16.46
C TRP A 147 22.37 -3.83 17.72
N PHE A 148 22.15 -5.12 18.01
CA PHE A 148 22.76 -5.80 19.16
C PHE A 148 24.25 -6.12 18.98
N GLU A 149 24.76 -6.29 17.76
CA GLU A 149 26.19 -6.49 17.49
C GLU A 149 27.03 -5.29 17.95
N GLY A 150 26.50 -4.07 17.82
CA GLY A 150 27.15 -2.83 18.26
C GLY A 150 27.10 -2.57 19.76
N GLN A 151 26.52 -3.47 20.56
CA GLN A 151 26.21 -3.23 21.98
C GLN A 151 27.08 -4.08 22.92
N PRO A 152 27.34 -3.62 24.16
CA PRO A 152 28.08 -4.40 25.14
C PRO A 152 27.31 -5.67 25.54
N GLY A 153 28.02 -6.76 25.85
CA GLY A 153 27.43 -8.08 26.16
C GLY A 153 26.22 -8.07 27.12
N PRO A 154 26.24 -7.34 28.26
CA PRO A 154 25.10 -7.26 29.17
C PRO A 154 23.85 -6.57 28.62
N ARG A 155 23.93 -5.88 27.46
CA ARG A 155 22.81 -5.14 26.87
C ARG A 155 21.61 -6.04 26.60
N ARG A 156 21.83 -7.24 26.06
CA ARG A 156 20.76 -8.20 25.74
C ARG A 156 19.92 -8.52 26.97
N LEU A 157 20.58 -8.86 28.08
CA LEU A 157 19.91 -9.17 29.34
C LEU A 157 19.22 -7.95 29.95
N LYS A 158 19.90 -6.79 30.00
CA LYS A 158 19.31 -5.56 30.58
C LYS A 158 18.08 -5.08 29.81
N LEU A 159 18.14 -5.12 28.48
CA LEU A 159 17.01 -4.73 27.64
C LEU A 159 15.86 -5.73 27.80
N LEU A 160 16.15 -7.03 27.79
CA LEU A 160 15.13 -8.06 28.03
C LEU A 160 14.43 -7.85 29.37
N GLN A 161 15.18 -7.71 30.46
CA GLN A 161 14.62 -7.46 31.80
C GLN A 161 13.71 -6.23 31.79
N CYS A 162 14.19 -5.10 31.24
CA CYS A 162 13.39 -3.89 31.13
C CYS A 162 12.09 -4.11 30.32
N LEU A 163 12.15 -4.94 29.28
CA LEU A 163 10.99 -5.28 28.46
C LEU A 163 10.00 -6.19 29.20
N VAL A 164 10.45 -7.22 29.92
CA VAL A 164 9.57 -8.26 30.51
C VAL A 164 9.32 -8.12 32.01
N ASN A 165 9.82 -7.07 32.67
CA ASN A 165 9.53 -6.80 34.08
C ASN A 165 8.01 -6.56 34.29
N SER A 166 7.45 -7.16 35.35
CA SER A 166 6.09 -6.84 35.78
C SER A 166 6.08 -5.53 36.59
N ASP A 167 4.90 -5.10 37.03
CA ASP A 167 4.77 -3.97 37.95
C ASP A 167 5.40 -4.25 39.31
N GLU A 168 5.51 -5.52 39.69
CA GLU A 168 6.17 -5.94 40.92
C GLU A 168 7.68 -5.85 40.83
N GLU A 169 8.32 -5.95 39.65
CA GLU A 169 9.76 -5.70 39.50
C GLU A 169 10.02 -4.21 39.24
N GLY A 170 9.11 -3.54 38.54
CA GLY A 170 9.21 -2.13 38.18
C GLY A 170 10.19 -1.84 37.03
N LYS A 171 10.30 -0.57 36.62
CA LYS A 171 11.16 -0.12 35.51
C LYS A 171 10.90 -0.90 34.22
N ASN A 172 9.62 -0.97 33.87
CA ASN A 172 9.14 -1.80 32.77
C ASN A 172 8.67 -0.97 31.57
N VAL A 173 8.47 -1.66 30.46
CA VAL A 173 7.80 -1.13 29.28
C VAL A 173 6.33 -1.49 29.36
N LYS A 174 5.46 -0.51 29.12
CA LYS A 174 3.99 -0.66 29.12
C LYS A 174 3.40 -0.21 27.79
N VAL A 175 2.24 -0.76 27.46
CA VAL A 175 1.37 -0.28 26.38
C VAL A 175 0.10 0.33 26.96
N ILE A 176 -0.44 1.34 26.27
CA ILE A 176 -1.82 1.80 26.52
C ILE A 176 -2.76 0.77 25.89
N TRP A 177 -3.32 -0.12 26.70
CA TRP A 177 -4.21 -1.19 26.27
C TRP A 177 -5.65 -0.71 26.19
N TYR A 178 -6.31 -0.97 25.06
CA TYR A 178 -7.73 -0.71 24.87
C TYR A 178 -8.41 -1.94 24.27
N GLU A 179 -9.30 -2.56 25.05
CA GLU A 179 -10.08 -3.71 24.60
C GLU A 179 -11.47 -3.24 24.16
N LEU A 180 -11.81 -3.51 22.91
CA LEU A 180 -13.11 -3.19 22.33
C LEU A 180 -14.22 -4.00 23.01
N ALA A 181 -15.36 -3.35 23.20
CA ALA A 181 -16.56 -4.02 23.68
C ALA A 181 -17.08 -5.02 22.62
N ARG A 182 -17.83 -6.04 23.06
CA ARG A 182 -18.28 -7.14 22.20
C ARG A 182 -19.14 -6.66 21.01
N ASP A 183 -19.89 -5.59 21.20
CA ASP A 183 -20.77 -4.95 20.23
C ASP A 183 -20.04 -4.03 19.24
N GLN A 184 -18.78 -3.65 19.52
CA GLN A 184 -18.01 -2.80 18.62
C GLN A 184 -17.41 -3.61 17.46
N VAL A 185 -17.49 -3.06 16.25
CA VAL A 185 -16.92 -3.68 15.04
C VAL A 185 -15.44 -3.27 14.89
N PRO A 186 -14.49 -4.23 14.82
CA PRO A 186 -13.05 -3.95 14.72
C PRO A 186 -12.67 -3.03 13.57
N VAL A 187 -13.18 -3.31 12.37
CA VAL A 187 -12.87 -2.52 11.17
C VAL A 187 -13.32 -1.06 11.33
N GLU A 188 -14.48 -0.83 11.93
CA GLU A 188 -14.98 0.53 12.18
C GLU A 188 -14.17 1.24 13.24
N ALA A 189 -13.78 0.53 14.31
CA ALA A 189 -12.88 1.06 15.33
C ALA A 189 -11.51 1.40 14.74
N PHE A 190 -10.94 0.53 13.89
CA PHE A 190 -9.69 0.76 13.18
C PHE A 190 -9.75 2.04 12.34
N VAL A 191 -10.78 2.18 11.49
CA VAL A 191 -10.93 3.38 10.67
C VAL A 191 -11.09 4.62 11.54
N ARG A 192 -11.94 4.59 12.58
CA ARG A 192 -12.14 5.73 13.48
C ARG A 192 -10.88 6.13 14.24
N LEU A 193 -10.05 5.17 14.65
CA LEU A 193 -8.82 5.43 15.41
C LEU A 193 -7.75 6.13 14.55
N ASN A 194 -7.77 5.87 13.25
CA ASN A 194 -6.78 6.37 12.30
C ASN A 194 -7.26 7.60 11.50
N ILE A 195 -8.56 7.91 11.51
CA ILE A 195 -9.05 9.21 11.01
C ILE A 195 -8.48 10.33 11.89
N GLY A 196 -7.73 11.25 11.29
CA GLY A 196 -7.21 12.46 11.95
C GLY A 196 -5.98 12.26 12.86
N LYS A 197 -5.34 11.08 12.83
CA LYS A 197 -4.03 10.82 13.46
C LYS A 197 -3.03 10.37 12.38
N ILE A 198 -1.89 11.05 12.26
CA ILE A 198 -0.84 10.86 11.22
C ILE A 198 -0.17 9.45 11.31
N PRO A 199 0.24 8.75 10.21
CA PRO A 199 -0.35 8.69 8.87
C PRO A 199 -0.57 7.21 8.44
N LEU A 200 -1.79 6.68 8.50
CA LEU A 200 -2.12 5.59 7.58
C LEU A 200 -2.30 6.20 6.19
N THR A 201 -1.82 5.50 5.17
CA THR A 201 -1.94 5.95 3.78
C THR A 201 -3.40 5.92 3.34
N ASN A 202 -3.79 6.66 2.30
CA ASN A 202 -5.16 6.54 1.78
C ASN A 202 -5.47 5.09 1.41
N SER A 203 -4.49 4.38 0.86
CA SER A 203 -4.64 2.99 0.49
C SER A 203 -5.05 2.09 1.66
N GLU A 204 -4.51 2.30 2.86
CA GLU A 204 -4.83 1.53 4.06
C GLU A 204 -6.24 1.81 4.58
N LEU A 205 -6.62 3.09 4.59
CA LEU A 205 -7.96 3.50 4.99
C LEU A 205 -9.01 3.02 3.99
N ILE A 206 -8.71 3.07 2.69
CA ILE A 206 -9.56 2.55 1.62
C ILE A 206 -9.66 1.03 1.71
N ARG A 207 -8.56 0.32 1.94
CA ARG A 207 -8.55 -1.15 2.13
C ARG A 207 -9.47 -1.55 3.29
N ALA A 208 -9.33 -0.92 4.45
CA ALA A 208 -10.23 -1.18 5.57
C ALA A 208 -11.67 -0.79 5.28
N LEU A 209 -11.89 0.28 4.52
CA LEU A 209 -13.23 0.70 4.10
C LEU A 209 -13.89 -0.36 3.21
N PHE A 210 -13.18 -0.96 2.25
CA PHE A 210 -13.68 -2.08 1.42
C PHE A 210 -13.96 -3.32 2.26
N LEU A 211 -13.12 -3.59 3.26
CA LEU A 211 -13.17 -4.79 4.09
C LEU A 211 -14.11 -4.66 5.30
N ARG A 212 -14.95 -3.63 5.40
CA ARG A 212 -15.96 -3.55 6.47
C ARG A 212 -16.96 -4.69 6.33
N SER A 213 -17.28 -5.38 7.42
CA SER A 213 -18.20 -6.53 7.40
C SER A 213 -19.59 -6.19 6.84
N ARG A 214 -20.08 -4.97 7.05
CA ARG A 214 -21.35 -4.48 6.49
C ARG A 214 -21.38 -4.39 4.95
N ASN A 215 -20.23 -4.51 4.29
CA ASN A 215 -20.12 -4.45 2.83
C ASN A 215 -20.30 -5.83 2.17
N PHE A 216 -20.57 -6.88 2.95
CA PHE A 216 -20.73 -8.23 2.45
C PHE A 216 -21.98 -8.87 3.04
N ASP A 217 -22.51 -9.88 2.34
CA ASP A 217 -23.52 -10.77 2.89
C ASP A 217 -22.96 -11.54 4.07
N GLU A 218 -23.76 -11.72 5.13
CA GLU A 218 -23.33 -12.33 6.40
C GLU A 218 -22.67 -13.71 6.23
N ASN A 219 -23.07 -14.46 5.21
CA ASN A 219 -22.56 -15.81 4.92
C ASN A 219 -21.23 -15.81 4.14
N GLU A 220 -20.83 -14.71 3.51
CA GLU A 220 -19.65 -14.64 2.64
C GLU A 220 -18.55 -13.69 3.12
N VAL A 221 -18.76 -12.98 4.24
CA VAL A 221 -17.88 -11.92 4.76
C VAL A 221 -16.39 -12.33 4.72
N GLY A 222 -16.03 -13.43 5.39
CA GLY A 222 -14.62 -13.83 5.52
C GLY A 222 -13.99 -14.22 4.19
N LEU A 223 -14.70 -14.99 3.36
CA LEU A 223 -14.19 -15.42 2.04
C LEU A 223 -13.97 -14.22 1.11
N ARG A 224 -14.92 -13.27 1.09
CA ARG A 224 -14.83 -12.06 0.26
C ARG A 224 -13.77 -11.10 0.74
N GLN A 225 -13.63 -10.93 2.06
CA GLN A 225 -12.57 -10.12 2.63
C GLN A 225 -11.20 -10.67 2.25
N LEU A 226 -11.00 -11.98 2.37
CA LEU A 226 -9.75 -12.64 1.99
C LEU A 226 -9.48 -12.50 0.48
N GLN A 227 -10.50 -12.68 -0.36
CA GLN A 227 -10.39 -12.49 -1.80
C GLN A 227 -9.91 -11.08 -2.15
N ILE A 228 -10.56 -10.05 -1.61
CA ILE A 228 -10.19 -8.64 -1.86
C ILE A 228 -8.77 -8.36 -1.36
N ALA A 229 -8.40 -8.88 -0.18
CA ALA A 229 -7.05 -8.71 0.37
C ALA A 229 -5.97 -9.35 -0.52
N GLN A 230 -6.20 -10.55 -1.05
CA GLN A 230 -5.27 -11.21 -1.98
C GLN A 230 -5.18 -10.48 -3.31
N GLU A 231 -6.33 -10.07 -3.88
CA GLU A 231 -6.37 -9.29 -5.13
C GLU A 231 -5.62 -7.95 -4.96
N TRP A 232 -5.82 -7.27 -3.83
CA TRP A 232 -5.09 -6.05 -3.47
C TRP A 232 -3.58 -6.27 -3.43
N ASP A 233 -3.12 -7.28 -2.70
CA ASP A 233 -1.69 -7.59 -2.56
C ASP A 233 -1.07 -7.91 -3.93
N GLY A 234 -1.79 -8.62 -4.81
CA GLY A 234 -1.36 -8.93 -6.17
C GLY A 234 -1.20 -7.68 -7.04
N ILE A 235 -2.16 -6.76 -6.97
CA ILE A 235 -2.09 -5.47 -7.69
C ILE A 235 -0.93 -4.63 -7.16
N GLU A 236 -0.80 -4.48 -5.84
CA GLU A 236 0.30 -3.72 -5.23
C GLU A 236 1.65 -4.30 -5.64
N LYS A 237 1.83 -5.63 -5.59
CA LYS A 237 3.07 -6.28 -6.03
C LYS A 237 3.39 -5.98 -7.50
N ALA A 238 2.40 -6.04 -8.39
CA ALA A 238 2.61 -5.71 -9.79
C ALA A 238 3.01 -4.25 -9.97
N MET A 239 2.36 -3.33 -9.24
CA MET A 239 2.68 -1.91 -9.28
C MET A 239 4.06 -1.58 -8.68
N GLN A 240 4.59 -2.39 -7.76
CA GLN A 240 5.96 -2.25 -7.25
C GLN A 240 7.05 -2.63 -8.27
N ALA A 241 6.70 -3.27 -9.40
CA ALA A 241 7.66 -3.45 -10.49
C ALA A 241 7.98 -2.10 -11.15
N ASP A 242 9.24 -1.68 -11.11
CA ASP A 242 9.67 -0.35 -11.56
C ASP A 242 9.38 -0.09 -13.06
N ASP A 243 9.55 -1.09 -13.91
CA ASP A 243 9.25 -0.99 -15.34
C ASP A 243 7.77 -0.72 -15.62
N PHE A 244 6.88 -1.34 -14.85
CA PHE A 244 5.45 -1.11 -14.93
C PHE A 244 5.05 0.23 -14.29
N TRP A 245 5.63 0.58 -13.14
CA TRP A 245 5.34 1.83 -12.45
C TRP A 245 5.73 3.05 -13.27
N TYR A 246 6.97 3.09 -13.77
CA TYR A 246 7.45 4.22 -14.56
C TYR A 246 6.80 4.31 -15.95
N PHE A 247 6.21 3.22 -16.44
CA PHE A 247 5.37 3.26 -17.62
C PHE A 247 4.06 4.03 -17.38
N LEU A 248 3.44 3.87 -16.20
CA LEU A 248 2.16 4.50 -15.85
C LEU A 248 2.31 5.88 -15.23
N TYR A 249 3.33 6.07 -14.39
CA TYR A 249 3.50 7.24 -13.55
C TYR A 249 4.85 7.92 -13.80
N GLY A 250 4.80 9.11 -14.41
CA GLY A 250 6.00 9.91 -14.73
C GLY A 250 6.39 10.94 -13.65
N GLY A 251 5.76 10.92 -12.47
CA GLY A 251 6.04 11.87 -11.39
C GLY A 251 7.08 11.36 -10.37
N MET A 252 7.52 12.25 -9.47
CA MET A 252 8.25 11.83 -8.27
C MET A 252 7.33 11.04 -7.34
N SER A 253 7.80 9.90 -6.82
CA SER A 253 6.98 8.97 -6.02
C SER A 253 6.42 9.63 -4.76
N ARG A 254 5.16 10.07 -4.83
CA ARG A 254 4.41 10.63 -3.68
C ARG A 254 3.64 9.58 -2.88
N TYR A 255 3.52 8.36 -3.41
CA TYR A 255 2.73 7.29 -2.80
C TYR A 255 3.61 6.34 -1.99
N SER A 256 3.15 6.00 -0.79
CA SER A 256 3.77 4.93 0.02
C SER A 256 3.40 3.53 -0.49
N THR A 257 2.21 3.38 -1.07
CA THR A 257 1.71 2.16 -1.72
C THR A 257 1.21 2.55 -3.11
N ARG A 258 1.74 1.90 -4.15
CA ARG A 258 1.53 2.35 -5.54
C ARG A 258 0.09 2.12 -6.03
N ILE A 259 -0.66 1.19 -5.45
CA ILE A 259 -2.10 0.97 -5.72
C ILE A 259 -2.96 2.21 -5.41
N GLU A 260 -2.48 3.10 -4.54
CA GLU A 260 -3.15 4.38 -4.25
C GLU A 260 -3.42 5.19 -5.52
N TYR A 261 -2.51 5.13 -6.49
CA TYR A 261 -2.65 5.83 -7.76
C TYR A 261 -3.89 5.37 -8.53
N LEU A 262 -4.23 4.07 -8.51
CA LEU A 262 -5.44 3.58 -9.20
C LEU A 262 -6.72 4.11 -8.56
N PHE A 263 -6.74 4.27 -7.24
CA PHE A 263 -7.90 4.85 -6.55
C PHE A 263 -8.09 6.32 -6.91
N GLU A 264 -6.99 7.07 -7.03
CA GLU A 264 -7.02 8.49 -7.42
C GLU A 264 -7.55 8.67 -8.85
N LEU A 265 -7.07 7.87 -9.81
CA LEU A 265 -7.55 7.90 -11.20
C LEU A 265 -9.06 7.68 -11.31
N LEU A 266 -9.64 6.84 -10.44
CA LEU A 266 -11.07 6.51 -10.44
C LEU A 266 -11.94 7.55 -9.72
N ILE A 267 -11.34 8.51 -9.01
CA ILE A 267 -12.06 9.63 -8.40
C ILE A 267 -12.16 10.79 -9.38
N ASP A 268 -11.07 11.11 -10.05
CA ASP A 268 -11.01 12.28 -10.94
C ASP A 268 -11.96 12.13 -12.16
N SER A 269 -12.28 10.91 -12.60
CA SER A 269 -13.30 10.65 -13.62
C SER A 269 -14.75 10.90 -13.16
N SER A 270 -14.99 11.08 -11.85
CA SER A 270 -16.33 11.15 -11.24
C SER A 270 -16.77 12.54 -10.79
N GLY A 271 -16.04 13.59 -11.18
CA GLY A 271 -16.54 14.98 -11.10
C GLY A 271 -16.75 15.54 -9.68
N THR A 272 -15.93 15.14 -8.70
CA THR A 272 -15.99 15.75 -7.35
C THR A 272 -14.92 16.81 -7.17
N THR A 273 -15.11 17.96 -7.83
CA THR A 273 -14.35 19.20 -7.64
C THR A 273 -15.00 20.04 -6.55
N ASP A 274 -14.74 19.69 -5.30
CA ASP A 274 -14.75 20.64 -4.18
C ASP A 274 -14.32 19.86 -2.96
N LEU A 275 -13.05 20.00 -2.59
CA LEU A 275 -12.50 20.00 -1.22
C LEU A 275 -10.99 20.12 -1.32
N MET A 276 -10.45 21.02 -0.50
CA MET A 276 -9.06 21.48 -0.50
C MET A 276 -8.06 20.35 -0.20
N GLU A 277 -6.78 20.65 -0.43
CA GLU A 277 -5.55 19.90 -0.12
C GLU A 277 -5.58 19.16 1.24
N ASP A 278 -6.23 18.00 1.27
CA ASP A 278 -6.26 17.11 2.44
C ASP A 278 -5.53 15.82 2.07
N ASP A 279 -4.55 15.42 2.89
CA ASP A 279 -3.74 14.21 2.76
C ASP A 279 -4.60 12.94 2.61
N HIS A 280 -5.90 13.02 2.94
CA HIS A 280 -6.87 11.93 2.86
C HIS A 280 -8.01 12.10 1.82
N ARG A 281 -7.86 12.97 0.80
CA ARG A 281 -8.89 13.20 -0.23
C ARG A 281 -9.41 11.91 -0.86
N THR A 282 -8.50 11.01 -1.24
CA THR A 282 -8.84 9.74 -1.91
C THR A 282 -9.71 8.87 -1.01
N PHE A 283 -9.32 8.72 0.27
CA PHE A 283 -10.13 7.99 1.24
C PHE A 283 -11.51 8.63 1.45
N ILE A 284 -11.57 9.95 1.62
CA ILE A 284 -12.83 10.67 1.88
C ILE A 284 -13.81 10.47 0.72
N ALA A 285 -13.33 10.50 -0.53
CA ALA A 285 -14.16 10.26 -1.71
C ALA A 285 -14.78 8.86 -1.69
N TYR A 286 -13.99 7.82 -1.41
CA TYR A 286 -14.52 6.45 -1.29
C TYR A 286 -15.45 6.28 -0.09
N ALA A 287 -15.13 6.89 1.05
CA ALA A 287 -15.99 6.85 2.22
C ALA A 287 -17.38 7.44 1.92
N ARG A 288 -17.43 8.60 1.25
CA ARG A 288 -18.69 9.20 0.78
C ARG A 288 -19.40 8.38 -0.27
N ARG A 289 -18.67 7.79 -1.23
CA ARG A 289 -19.24 6.89 -2.24
C ARG A 289 -19.94 5.69 -1.60
N PHE A 290 -19.45 5.22 -0.46
CA PHE A 290 -20.03 4.08 0.26
C PHE A 290 -21.12 4.48 1.26
N ASP A 291 -21.01 5.66 1.87
CA ASP A 291 -21.98 6.18 2.83
C ASP A 291 -23.14 6.98 2.17
N SER A 292 -23.10 7.23 0.86
CA SER A 292 -24.18 7.95 0.17
C SER A 292 -25.50 7.20 0.33
N ASN A 293 -26.59 7.91 0.62
CA ASN A 293 -27.91 7.33 0.88
C ASN A 293 -28.77 7.17 -0.40
N GLU A 294 -28.16 7.24 -1.58
CA GLU A 294 -28.90 7.06 -2.84
C GLU A 294 -29.38 5.60 -2.95
N ASN A 295 -30.68 5.42 -2.67
CA ASN A 295 -31.46 4.18 -2.62
C ASN A 295 -31.22 3.34 -1.35
N GLY A 296 -31.91 3.71 -0.26
CA GLY A 296 -31.88 3.10 1.09
C GLY A 296 -32.33 1.63 1.20
N THR A 297 -31.80 0.75 0.35
CA THR A 297 -31.91 -0.70 0.46
C THR A 297 -30.51 -1.28 0.67
N SER A 298 -30.36 -2.26 1.58
CA SER A 298 -29.08 -2.91 1.87
C SER A 298 -28.40 -3.49 0.61
N ASN A 299 -29.19 -3.95 -0.37
CA ASN A 299 -28.69 -4.47 -1.64
C ASN A 299 -27.96 -3.40 -2.48
N GLY A 300 -28.44 -2.15 -2.48
CA GLY A 300 -27.77 -1.06 -3.19
C GLY A 300 -26.40 -0.73 -2.61
N HIS A 301 -26.24 -0.82 -1.29
CA HIS A 301 -24.94 -0.63 -0.63
C HIS A 301 -23.92 -1.70 -1.07
N LEU A 302 -24.29 -2.98 -0.95
CA LEU A 302 -23.44 -4.11 -1.32
C LEU A 302 -23.01 -4.03 -2.80
N GLU A 303 -23.96 -3.73 -3.69
CA GLU A 303 -23.69 -3.61 -5.12
C GLU A 303 -22.73 -2.45 -5.42
N ARG A 304 -22.88 -1.30 -4.75
CA ARG A 304 -21.97 -0.16 -4.93
C ARG A 304 -20.53 -0.47 -4.53
N VAL A 305 -20.33 -1.14 -3.39
CA VAL A 305 -18.98 -1.52 -2.93
C VAL A 305 -18.38 -2.56 -3.89
N ALA A 306 -19.16 -3.55 -4.31
CA ALA A 306 -18.73 -4.55 -5.28
C ALA A 306 -18.38 -3.92 -6.65
N ASN A 307 -19.18 -2.95 -7.12
CA ASN A 307 -18.93 -2.20 -8.34
C ASN A 307 -17.64 -1.38 -8.24
N ALA A 308 -17.43 -0.67 -7.13
CA ALA A 308 -16.22 0.11 -6.90
C ALA A 308 -14.95 -0.77 -6.94
N TRP A 309 -14.97 -1.95 -6.32
CA TRP A 309 -13.84 -2.87 -6.40
C TRP A 309 -13.63 -3.42 -7.82
N ARG A 310 -14.73 -3.68 -8.54
CA ARG A 310 -14.67 -4.12 -9.94
C ARG A 310 -14.05 -3.04 -10.84
N ASP A 311 -14.34 -1.76 -10.58
CA ASP A 311 -13.76 -0.64 -11.32
C ASP A 311 -12.24 -0.56 -11.09
N VAL A 312 -11.77 -0.72 -9.85
CA VAL A 312 -10.34 -0.80 -9.50
C VAL A 312 -9.64 -1.92 -10.26
N LYS A 313 -10.22 -3.12 -10.24
CA LYS A 313 -9.69 -4.25 -11.00
C LYS A 313 -9.68 -3.99 -12.51
N ARG A 314 -10.73 -3.39 -13.06
CA ARG A 314 -10.82 -3.07 -14.48
C ARG A 314 -9.73 -2.08 -14.87
N CYS A 315 -9.54 -1.02 -14.09
CA CYS A 315 -8.48 -0.04 -14.28
C CYS A 315 -7.09 -0.71 -14.30
N TYR A 316 -6.78 -1.52 -13.27
CA TYR A 316 -5.53 -2.29 -13.24
C TYR A 316 -5.34 -3.20 -14.47
N MET A 317 -6.36 -3.99 -14.84
CA MET A 317 -6.27 -4.91 -15.97
C MET A 317 -6.04 -4.18 -17.30
N VAL A 318 -6.62 -2.99 -17.50
CA VAL A 318 -6.41 -2.16 -18.68
C VAL A 318 -4.96 -1.67 -18.74
N CYS A 319 -4.45 -1.12 -17.63
CA CYS A 319 -3.04 -0.71 -17.51
C CYS A 319 -2.08 -1.88 -17.78
N GLU A 320 -2.38 -3.05 -17.23
CA GLU A 320 -1.57 -4.25 -17.43
C GLU A 320 -1.61 -4.75 -18.90
N GLU A 321 -2.77 -4.71 -19.55
CA GLU A 321 -2.93 -5.03 -20.97
C GLU A 321 -2.11 -4.08 -21.85
N TRP A 322 -2.10 -2.78 -21.53
CA TRP A 322 -1.29 -1.80 -22.26
C TRP A 322 0.19 -2.10 -22.11
N PHE A 323 0.63 -2.40 -20.90
CA PHE A 323 2.04 -2.70 -20.64
C PHE A 323 2.52 -4.00 -21.31
N LYS A 324 1.68 -5.05 -21.31
CA LYS A 324 2.02 -6.34 -21.91
C LYS A 324 1.95 -6.30 -23.44
N ASN A 325 0.94 -5.64 -24.00
CA ASN A 325 0.75 -5.56 -25.45
C ASN A 325 1.74 -4.57 -26.08
N ARG A 326 2.62 -5.06 -26.96
CA ARG A 326 3.64 -4.24 -27.61
C ARG A 326 3.08 -2.99 -28.29
N THR A 327 1.97 -3.07 -29.02
CA THR A 327 1.43 -1.90 -29.72
C THR A 327 0.84 -0.89 -28.75
N LEU A 328 0.07 -1.35 -27.76
CA LEU A 328 -0.54 -0.48 -26.76
C LEU A 328 0.52 0.17 -25.86
N TYR A 329 1.56 -0.57 -25.46
CA TYR A 329 2.71 -0.05 -24.70
C TYR A 329 3.29 1.19 -25.36
N HIS A 330 3.54 1.12 -26.67
CA HIS A 330 4.15 2.22 -27.39
C HIS A 330 3.18 3.37 -27.66
N LEU A 331 1.90 3.09 -27.96
CA LEU A 331 0.92 4.14 -28.24
C LEU A 331 0.50 4.89 -26.97
N ALA A 332 0.09 4.16 -25.93
CA ALA A 332 -0.27 4.75 -24.64
C ALA A 332 0.95 5.38 -23.96
N GLY A 333 2.10 4.71 -23.98
CA GLY A 333 3.33 5.25 -23.39
C GLY A 333 3.84 6.50 -24.13
N PHE A 334 3.61 6.63 -25.44
CA PHE A 334 3.86 7.89 -26.12
C PHE A 334 2.99 9.01 -25.56
N LEU A 335 1.67 8.81 -25.44
CA LEU A 335 0.76 9.81 -24.87
C LEU A 335 1.16 10.21 -23.45
N ILE A 336 1.47 9.23 -22.59
CA ILE A 336 1.93 9.46 -21.22
C ILE A 336 3.23 10.28 -21.20
N SER A 337 4.19 9.96 -22.08
CA SER A 337 5.45 10.73 -22.22
C SER A 337 5.24 12.18 -22.68
N GLN A 338 4.12 12.45 -23.36
CA GLN A 338 3.70 13.80 -23.76
C GLN A 338 2.89 14.51 -22.65
N GLN A 339 2.86 13.96 -21.43
CA GLN A 339 2.11 14.49 -20.29
C GLN A 339 0.59 14.51 -20.50
N VAL A 340 0.07 13.60 -21.35
CA VAL A 340 -1.38 13.37 -21.44
C VAL A 340 -1.82 12.65 -20.18
N ASP A 341 -2.86 13.18 -19.53
CA ASP A 341 -3.42 12.60 -18.31
C ASP A 341 -3.89 11.16 -18.53
N LEU A 342 -3.49 10.26 -17.62
CA LEU A 342 -3.79 8.84 -17.72
C LEU A 342 -5.30 8.57 -17.59
N GLY A 343 -6.02 9.37 -16.81
CA GLY A 343 -7.48 9.30 -16.68
C GLY A 343 -8.17 9.49 -18.04
N LEU A 344 -7.75 10.49 -18.82
CA LEU A 344 -8.28 10.71 -20.17
C LEU A 344 -8.03 9.51 -21.11
N ILE A 345 -6.87 8.87 -21.01
CA ILE A 345 -6.56 7.69 -21.83
C ILE A 345 -7.41 6.49 -21.39
N LEU A 346 -7.69 6.36 -20.09
CA LEU A 346 -8.56 5.32 -19.54
C LEU A 346 -10.01 5.52 -19.99
N ASP A 347 -10.52 6.76 -20.00
CA ASP A 347 -11.87 7.08 -20.49
C ASP A 347 -12.04 6.68 -21.95
N LEU A 348 -11.06 6.99 -22.81
CA LEU A 348 -11.04 6.54 -24.21
C LEU A 348 -11.10 5.01 -24.35
N ALA A 349 -10.47 4.27 -23.43
CA ALA A 349 -10.50 2.81 -23.42
C ALA A 349 -11.80 2.23 -22.84
N HIS A 350 -12.51 2.98 -22.02
CA HIS A 350 -13.84 2.60 -21.53
C HIS A 350 -14.90 2.77 -22.62
N GLU A 351 -14.83 3.83 -23.42
CA GLU A 351 -15.77 4.10 -24.51
C GLU A 351 -15.61 3.16 -25.71
N GLN A 352 -14.39 2.69 -25.95
CA GLN A 352 -14.03 1.94 -27.16
C GLN A 352 -13.61 0.50 -26.81
N GLY A 353 -14.28 -0.50 -27.38
CA GLY A 353 -13.90 -1.90 -27.18
C GLY A 353 -12.48 -2.22 -27.68
N LYS A 354 -11.99 -3.45 -27.37
CA LYS A 354 -10.60 -3.89 -27.66
C LYS A 354 -10.11 -3.65 -29.09
N SER A 355 -10.99 -3.71 -30.08
CA SER A 355 -10.66 -3.48 -31.49
C SER A 355 -10.56 -1.99 -31.88
N GLY A 356 -11.20 -1.09 -31.14
CA GLY A 356 -11.23 0.35 -31.39
C GLY A 356 -10.09 1.10 -30.72
N LEU A 357 -9.61 0.63 -29.57
CA LEU A 357 -8.63 1.33 -28.74
C LEU A 357 -7.35 1.73 -29.49
N GLN A 358 -6.75 0.83 -30.29
CA GLN A 358 -5.54 1.17 -31.05
C GLN A 358 -5.77 2.32 -32.03
N SER A 359 -6.94 2.36 -32.67
CA SER A 359 -7.31 3.43 -33.59
C SER A 359 -7.54 4.74 -32.85
N SER A 360 -8.20 4.69 -31.69
CA SER A 360 -8.43 5.87 -30.84
C SER A 360 -7.13 6.45 -30.30
N LEU A 361 -6.19 5.61 -29.84
CA LEU A 361 -4.87 6.09 -29.40
C LEU A 361 -4.11 6.73 -30.56
N ARG A 362 -4.14 6.14 -31.76
CA ARG A 362 -3.51 6.74 -32.95
C ARG A 362 -4.15 8.07 -33.33
N ARG A 363 -5.47 8.18 -33.25
CA ARG A 363 -6.21 9.42 -33.48
C ARG A 363 -5.79 10.48 -32.46
N ARG A 364 -5.76 10.13 -31.17
CA ARG A 364 -5.32 11.05 -30.12
C ARG A 364 -3.89 11.53 -30.31
N ILE A 365 -2.98 10.65 -30.73
CA ILE A 365 -1.61 11.02 -31.11
C ILE A 365 -1.62 12.01 -32.27
N PHE A 366 -2.46 11.81 -33.28
CA PHE A 366 -2.58 12.71 -34.43
C PHE A 366 -3.08 14.10 -34.00
N GLU A 367 -4.13 14.16 -33.19
CA GLU A 367 -4.69 15.41 -32.63
C GLU A 367 -3.63 16.23 -31.88
N LEU A 368 -2.73 15.57 -31.12
CA LEU A 368 -1.64 16.27 -30.41
C LEU A 368 -0.69 17.04 -31.33
N PHE A 369 -0.55 16.66 -32.60
CA PHE A 369 0.35 17.33 -33.55
C PHE A 369 -0.35 18.36 -34.44
N PHE A 370 -1.62 18.14 -34.74
CA PHE A 370 -2.34 18.88 -35.79
C PHE A 370 -3.56 19.65 -35.28
N ASP A 371 -3.86 19.61 -33.97
CA ASP A 371 -4.91 20.38 -33.29
C ASP A 371 -6.25 20.39 -34.05
N SER A 372 -6.55 19.25 -34.69
CA SER A 372 -7.67 19.06 -35.61
C SER A 372 -8.56 17.95 -35.06
N ASP A 373 -9.72 18.37 -34.55
CA ASP A 373 -10.78 17.47 -34.11
C ASP A 373 -11.33 16.75 -35.35
N THR A 374 -10.82 15.54 -35.60
CA THR A 374 -11.04 14.84 -36.87
C THR A 374 -11.83 13.57 -36.64
N ASP A 375 -13.15 13.73 -36.64
CA ASP A 375 -14.10 12.62 -36.73
C ASP A 375 -14.16 12.04 -38.17
N GLU A 376 -13.64 12.76 -39.16
CA GLU A 376 -13.60 12.33 -40.55
C GLU A 376 -12.40 11.44 -40.87
N CYS A 377 -12.62 10.45 -41.74
CA CYS A 377 -11.56 9.56 -42.22
C CYS A 377 -10.62 10.34 -43.16
N ILE A 378 -9.53 10.88 -42.63
CA ILE A 378 -8.50 11.57 -43.42
C ILE A 378 -7.77 10.54 -44.28
N ASP A 379 -7.68 10.80 -45.58
CA ASP A 379 -6.94 9.92 -46.49
C ASP A 379 -5.42 10.03 -46.28
N ARG A 380 -4.70 8.99 -46.73
CA ARG A 380 -3.26 8.88 -46.54
C ARG A 380 -2.44 9.97 -47.25
N ILE A 381 -2.95 10.53 -48.34
CA ILE A 381 -2.26 11.56 -49.11
C ILE A 381 -2.31 12.87 -48.31
N SER A 382 -3.49 13.22 -47.81
CA SER A 382 -3.69 14.40 -46.96
C SER A 382 -2.82 14.34 -45.69
N ILE A 383 -2.79 13.20 -44.98
CA ILE A 383 -1.90 13.02 -43.80
C ILE A 383 -0.43 13.25 -44.18
N ARG A 384 0.01 12.72 -45.32
CA ARG A 384 1.41 12.87 -45.76
C ARG A 384 1.76 14.33 -46.05
N GLN A 385 0.83 15.08 -46.65
CA GLN A 385 1.02 16.49 -46.93
C GLN A 385 1.12 17.29 -45.62
N MET A 386 0.18 17.11 -44.69
CA MET A 386 0.19 17.78 -43.39
C MET A 386 1.50 17.51 -42.61
N VAL A 387 1.97 16.26 -42.60
CA VAL A 387 3.25 15.90 -41.95
C VAL A 387 4.43 16.58 -42.65
N SER A 388 4.44 16.68 -43.98
CA SER A 388 5.51 17.36 -44.72
C SER A 388 5.58 18.84 -44.38
N GLU A 389 4.43 19.53 -44.43
CA GLU A 389 4.31 20.95 -44.09
C GLU A 389 4.77 21.21 -42.66
N MET A 390 4.31 20.40 -41.70
CA MET A 390 4.75 20.50 -40.30
C MET A 390 6.27 20.33 -40.15
N LEU A 391 6.88 19.39 -40.87
CA LEU A 391 8.33 19.14 -40.76
C LEU A 391 9.18 20.26 -41.37
N GLU A 392 8.69 20.91 -42.43
CA GLU A 392 9.38 22.03 -43.10
C GLU A 392 9.39 23.31 -42.25
N GLU A 393 8.38 23.50 -41.41
CA GLU A 393 8.26 24.67 -40.52
C GLU A 393 9.09 24.58 -39.23
N LEU A 394 9.57 23.38 -38.85
CA LEU A 394 10.30 23.17 -37.59
C LEU A 394 11.70 23.77 -37.60
N SER A 395 12.05 24.53 -36.55
CA SER A 395 13.38 25.06 -36.32
C SER A 395 14.00 24.55 -35.00
N TYR A 396 15.26 24.13 -35.04
CA TYR A 396 16.00 23.64 -33.86
C TYR A 396 16.08 24.65 -32.71
N GLU A 397 16.07 25.94 -33.03
CA GLU A 397 16.16 27.01 -32.01
C GLU A 397 14.83 27.28 -31.30
N ARG A 398 13.70 27.09 -31.99
CA ARG A 398 12.36 27.46 -31.50
C ARG A 398 11.55 26.26 -31.03
N ASP A 399 11.69 25.12 -31.70
CA ASP A 399 10.75 23.99 -31.59
C ASP A 399 11.35 22.76 -30.92
N ARG A 400 12.36 22.93 -30.06
CA ARG A 400 13.11 21.82 -29.44
C ARG A 400 12.21 20.76 -28.79
N LYS A 401 11.11 21.16 -28.13
CA LYS A 401 10.14 20.21 -27.53
C LYS A 401 9.40 19.42 -28.60
N LYS A 402 8.82 20.10 -29.60
CA LYS A 402 8.07 19.47 -30.70
C LYS A 402 8.97 18.55 -31.54
N ILE A 403 10.20 18.94 -31.81
CA ILE A 403 11.20 18.11 -32.50
C ILE A 403 11.47 16.81 -31.71
N ARG A 404 11.66 16.89 -30.38
CA ARG A 404 11.84 15.70 -29.54
C ARG A 404 10.65 14.76 -29.62
N SER A 405 9.42 15.29 -29.56
CA SER A 405 8.18 14.50 -29.67
C SER A 405 8.06 13.83 -31.04
N VAL A 406 8.38 14.53 -32.13
CA VAL A 406 8.39 13.97 -33.49
C VAL A 406 9.42 12.85 -33.62
N LEU A 407 10.65 13.06 -33.15
CA LEU A 407 11.71 12.04 -33.20
C LEU A 407 11.37 10.81 -32.37
N LEU A 408 10.76 11.00 -31.18
CA LEU A 408 10.27 9.91 -30.36
C LEU A 408 9.19 9.10 -31.10
N LEU A 409 8.20 9.77 -31.70
CA LEU A 409 7.15 9.11 -32.47
C LEU A 409 7.72 8.37 -33.68
N PHE A 410 8.71 8.95 -34.37
CA PHE A 410 9.41 8.31 -35.49
C PHE A 410 10.13 7.03 -35.06
N ASN A 411 10.84 7.06 -33.94
CA ASN A 411 11.52 5.89 -33.38
C ASN A 411 10.52 4.79 -33.03
N ILE A 412 9.42 5.16 -32.35
CA ILE A 412 8.34 4.24 -32.01
C ILE A 412 7.70 3.63 -33.26
N ALA A 413 7.37 4.44 -34.27
CA ALA A 413 6.77 3.97 -35.51
C ALA A 413 7.71 3.01 -36.26
N THR A 414 9.00 3.31 -36.28
CA THR A 414 10.03 2.45 -36.88
C THR A 414 10.12 1.10 -36.16
N LEU A 415 10.10 1.11 -34.82
CA LEU A 415 10.06 -0.11 -34.02
C LEU A 415 8.79 -0.92 -34.29
N LEU A 416 7.61 -0.31 -34.27
CA LEU A 416 6.34 -1.01 -34.50
C LEU A 416 6.22 -1.58 -35.92
N ARG A 417 6.88 -0.97 -36.92
CA ARG A 417 6.92 -1.48 -38.29
C ARG A 417 7.77 -2.76 -38.41
N ASN A 418 8.78 -2.92 -37.57
CA ASN A 418 9.61 -4.12 -37.56
C ASN A 418 8.93 -5.27 -36.81
N ARG A 419 8.20 -6.13 -37.54
CA ARG A 419 7.45 -7.26 -36.98
C ARG A 419 8.34 -8.39 -36.40
N GLY A 420 9.63 -8.45 -36.75
CA GLY A 420 10.55 -9.51 -36.32
C GLY A 420 11.28 -9.24 -35.00
N SER A 421 11.16 -8.03 -34.45
CA SER A 421 11.80 -7.63 -33.18
C SER A 421 10.74 -7.43 -32.10
N ASN A 422 10.96 -7.86 -30.87
CA ASN A 422 10.06 -7.59 -29.73
C ASN A 422 10.57 -6.45 -28.82
N LEU A 423 11.50 -5.64 -29.31
CA LEU A 423 12.07 -4.53 -28.56
C LEU A 423 10.99 -3.51 -28.15
N ARG A 424 11.14 -2.98 -26.93
CA ARG A 424 10.34 -1.90 -26.37
C ARG A 424 11.20 -0.64 -26.28
N PHE A 425 10.64 0.50 -26.67
CA PHE A 425 11.29 1.79 -26.43
C PHE A 425 11.22 2.12 -24.93
N PRO A 426 12.32 2.54 -24.26
CA PRO A 426 12.29 2.89 -22.85
C PRO A 426 11.56 4.23 -22.65
N LEU A 427 10.27 4.17 -22.32
CA LEU A 427 9.41 5.36 -22.18
C LEU A 427 9.39 5.97 -20.77
N GLY A 428 9.93 5.27 -19.75
CA GLY A 428 9.83 5.63 -18.33
C GLY A 428 11.14 6.10 -17.67
N ALA A 429 12.24 6.23 -18.42
CA ALA A 429 13.45 6.86 -17.89
C ALA A 429 13.36 8.36 -18.16
N ASP A 430 13.57 9.17 -17.13
CA ASP A 430 13.70 10.62 -17.24
C ASP A 430 14.51 10.96 -18.51
N PRO A 431 14.00 11.78 -19.44
CA PRO A 431 14.73 12.18 -20.64
C PRO A 431 16.09 12.82 -20.33
N GLU A 432 16.31 13.31 -19.10
CA GLU A 432 17.61 13.81 -18.65
C GLU A 432 18.59 12.70 -18.22
N LEU A 433 18.11 11.55 -17.74
CA LEU A 433 18.94 10.40 -17.34
C LEU A 433 19.27 9.46 -18.50
N ALA A 434 18.46 9.44 -19.56
CA ALA A 434 18.70 8.55 -20.72
C ALA A 434 19.86 9.02 -21.63
N PHE A 435 20.38 10.25 -21.43
CA PHE A 435 21.45 10.84 -22.24
C PHE A 435 22.53 11.55 -21.41
N SER A 436 22.68 11.23 -20.12
CA SER A 436 23.82 11.66 -19.29
C SER A 436 24.96 10.65 -19.32
#